data_AF-A0A4U8UZP1-F1
#
_entry.id   AF-A0A4U8UZP1-F1
#
_cell.length_a   1.000
_cell.length_b   1.000
_cell.length_c   1.000
_cell.angle_alpha   90.00
_cell.angle_beta   90.00
_cell.angle_gamma   90.00
#
_symmetry.space_group_name_H-M   'P 1'
#
loop_
_entity.id
_entity.type
_entity.pdbx_description
1 polymer ?
#
loop_
_entity_poly.entity_id
_entity_poly.type
_entity_poly.pdbx_seq_one_letter_code
_entity_poly.pdbx_strand_id
1 'polypeptide(L)'
;MSTPGSSLIRKFRSTTGSAKIKAWVKRKTNVSTVVRVGSVVPTNRQAYAIRLLLFHQKGPRNWEELKTVDGEVKATFAAAAQALGLLASDAIWERTMKDADIEMVSSRRFQRFFALLLFHCRPVQADELLMKFLDRLSPPRIGRTVADRRSDAFRGLPSTSRVQRQPPGVRPNLA
;
A
#
# COMPACT_ATOMS: atom_id res chain seq x y z
N MET A 1 -10.97 23.87 40.68
CA MET A 1 -11.61 24.94 39.86
C MET A 1 -11.79 24.40 38.45
N SER A 2 -12.96 23.84 38.11
CA SER A 2 -13.24 23.22 36.81
C SER A 2 -14.23 24.07 36.03
N THR A 3 -13.78 24.73 34.97
CA THR A 3 -14.67 25.43 34.04
C THR A 3 -15.34 24.42 33.11
N PRO A 4 -16.68 24.34 33.03
CA PRO A 4 -17.33 23.52 32.03
C PRO A 4 -17.30 24.24 30.69
N GLY A 5 -16.53 23.70 29.75
CA GLY A 5 -16.42 24.19 28.38
C GLY A 5 -17.77 24.14 27.65
N SER A 6 -18.18 25.32 27.20
CA SER A 6 -19.32 25.60 26.31
C SER A 6 -19.41 24.58 25.16
N SER A 7 -20.39 23.68 25.25
CA SER A 7 -20.73 22.78 24.16
C SER A 7 -21.58 23.55 23.15
N LEU A 8 -20.98 23.90 22.02
CA LEU A 8 -21.62 24.58 20.90
C LEU A 8 -22.83 23.79 20.39
N ILE A 9 -24.01 24.41 20.53
CA ILE A 9 -25.32 23.90 20.11
C ILE A 9 -25.75 24.62 18.82
N ARG A 10 -25.94 23.86 17.74
CA ARG A 10 -26.77 24.11 16.52
C ARG A 10 -26.78 22.78 15.72
N LYS A 11 -27.83 22.29 15.04
CA LYS A 11 -29.07 22.87 14.50
C LYS A 11 -30.19 21.80 14.40
N PHE A 12 -31.39 22.32 14.13
CA PHE A 12 -32.75 21.76 14.06
C PHE A 12 -33.11 21.09 12.71
N ARG A 13 -33.93 20.01 12.69
CA ARG A 13 -35.06 19.83 11.72
C ARG A 13 -36.06 18.70 12.07
N SER A 14 -37.33 19.00 11.78
CA SER A 14 -38.60 18.20 11.80
C SER A 14 -38.72 17.22 10.61
N THR A 15 -39.67 16.28 10.46
CA THR A 15 -41.15 16.23 10.66
C THR A 15 -41.59 14.76 10.93
N THR A 16 -42.71 14.43 11.59
CA THR A 16 -44.11 14.41 11.07
C THR A 16 -45.13 14.19 12.19
N GLY A 17 -46.32 14.80 12.05
CA GLY A 17 -47.62 14.34 12.56
C GLY A 17 -47.81 14.13 14.07
N SER A 18 -48.55 15.06 14.69
CA SER A 18 -49.05 15.03 16.08
C SER A 18 -48.03 15.46 17.17
N ALA A 19 -48.35 16.59 17.82
CA ALA A 19 -47.66 17.24 18.94
C ALA A 19 -46.11 17.39 18.83
N LYS A 20 -45.65 18.56 18.39
CA LYS A 20 -44.21 18.92 18.26
C LYS A 20 -43.55 19.14 19.63
N ILE A 21 -43.06 18.09 20.28
CA ILE A 21 -42.13 18.22 21.41
C ILE A 21 -40.75 18.59 20.83
N LYS A 22 -40.31 19.84 21.03
CA LYS A 22 -38.97 20.32 20.69
C LYS A 22 -38.01 19.96 21.82
N ALA A 23 -37.54 18.72 21.85
CA ALA A 23 -36.57 18.27 22.85
C ALA A 23 -35.14 18.37 22.33
N TRP A 24 -34.23 18.88 23.17
CA TRP A 24 -32.80 18.78 22.94
C TRP A 24 -32.35 17.34 23.15
N VAL A 25 -32.05 16.62 22.06
CA VAL A 25 -31.46 15.28 22.18
C VAL A 25 -29.97 15.43 22.41
N LYS A 26 -29.49 14.97 23.57
CA LYS A 26 -28.05 14.88 23.86
C LYS A 26 -27.39 14.03 22.79
N ARG A 27 -26.35 14.56 22.13
CA ARG A 27 -25.59 13.78 21.14
C ARG A 27 -25.06 12.52 21.83
N LYS A 28 -25.11 11.39 21.12
CA LYS A 28 -24.44 10.14 21.53
C LYS A 28 -22.93 10.38 21.43
N THR A 29 -22.32 10.88 22.50
CA THR A 29 -20.88 11.18 22.59
C THR A 29 -20.12 9.97 23.14
N ASN A 30 -20.07 8.87 22.39
CA ASN A 30 -19.11 7.75 22.57
C ASN A 30 -19.39 6.60 21.58
N VAL A 31 -19.78 6.89 20.34
CA VAL A 31 -19.88 5.84 19.32
C VAL A 31 -18.47 5.60 18.79
N SER A 32 -18.06 4.33 18.68
CA SER A 32 -16.76 3.91 18.11
C SER A 32 -16.73 4.16 16.60
N THR A 33 -16.85 5.43 16.20
CA THR A 33 -16.81 5.86 14.82
C THR A 33 -15.42 6.40 14.55
N VAL A 34 -14.81 5.97 13.45
CA VAL A 34 -13.56 6.55 12.97
C VAL A 34 -13.84 8.00 12.55
N VAL A 35 -13.48 8.97 13.40
CA VAL A 35 -13.72 10.40 13.12
C VAL A 35 -12.55 11.02 12.37
N ARG A 36 -11.33 10.55 12.62
CA ARG A 36 -10.11 11.13 12.05
C ARG A 36 -9.13 10.03 11.67
N VAL A 37 -8.75 10.00 10.40
CA VAL A 37 -7.62 9.21 9.92
C VAL A 37 -6.41 10.13 9.84
N GLY A 38 -5.29 9.70 10.43
CA GLY A 38 -4.03 10.45 10.39
C GLY A 38 -3.53 10.70 8.98
N SER A 39 -2.68 11.71 8.81
CA SER A 39 -1.96 11.88 7.55
C SER A 39 -0.98 10.72 7.39
N VAL A 40 -1.10 10.01 6.27
CA VAL A 40 -0.20 8.89 5.93
C VAL A 40 0.54 9.28 4.67
N VAL A 41 1.87 9.07 4.70
CA VAL A 41 2.73 9.33 3.54
C VAL A 41 2.47 8.24 2.48
N PRO A 42 2.25 8.59 1.20
CA PRO A 42 2.03 7.62 0.12
C PRO A 42 3.16 6.59 -0.04
N THR A 43 4.35 6.95 0.45
CA THR A 43 5.52 6.07 0.52
C THR A 43 5.22 4.76 1.25
N ASN A 44 4.34 4.77 2.25
CA ASN A 44 3.86 3.57 2.92
C ASN A 44 2.58 3.08 2.24
N ARG A 45 2.74 2.19 1.24
CA ARG A 45 1.65 1.68 0.40
C ARG A 45 0.53 1.01 1.21
N GLN A 46 0.87 0.21 2.22
CA GLN A 46 -0.12 -0.51 3.02
C GLN A 46 -0.93 0.45 3.91
N ALA A 47 -0.26 1.35 4.64
CA ALA A 47 -0.95 2.32 5.49
C ALA A 47 -1.80 3.31 4.67
N TYR A 48 -1.31 3.70 3.49
CA TYR A 48 -2.06 4.56 2.57
C TYR A 48 -3.28 3.83 1.99
N ALA A 49 -3.14 2.55 1.64
CA ALA A 49 -4.26 1.71 1.21
C ALA A 49 -5.32 1.57 2.30
N ILE A 50 -4.96 1.34 3.56
CA ILE A 50 -5.92 1.29 4.68
C ILE A 50 -6.70 2.61 4.77
N ARG A 51 -6.02 3.75 4.68
CA ARG A 51 -6.68 5.07 4.69
C ARG A 51 -7.68 5.21 3.55
N LEU A 52 -7.31 4.81 2.33
CA LEU A 52 -8.22 4.83 1.18
C LEU A 52 -9.42 3.90 1.38
N LEU A 53 -9.18 2.68 1.85
CA LEU A 53 -10.24 1.69 2.10
C LEU A 53 -11.22 2.17 3.16
N LEU A 54 -10.73 2.77 4.25
CA LEU A 54 -11.59 3.33 5.32
C LEU A 54 -12.46 4.50 4.84
N PHE A 55 -12.03 5.24 3.82
CA PHE A 55 -12.86 6.30 3.22
C PHE A 55 -13.90 5.78 2.24
N HIS A 56 -13.64 4.64 1.58
CA HIS A 56 -14.56 4.05 0.60
C HIS A 56 -15.55 3.06 1.22
N GLN A 57 -15.11 2.23 2.17
CA GLN A 57 -15.94 1.21 2.80
C GLN A 57 -16.60 1.74 4.07
N LYS A 58 -17.90 1.53 4.20
CA LYS A 58 -18.68 2.03 5.34
C LYS A 58 -18.60 1.07 6.52
N GLY A 59 -17.93 1.49 7.59
CA GLY A 59 -17.99 0.83 8.89
C GLY A 59 -17.52 -0.62 8.91
N PRO A 60 -16.30 -0.94 8.42
CA PRO A 60 -15.73 -2.27 8.57
C PRO A 60 -15.68 -2.64 10.06
N ARG A 61 -16.16 -3.82 10.44
CA ARG A 61 -16.11 -4.30 11.83
C ARG A 61 -14.77 -4.95 12.13
N ASN A 62 -14.19 -5.63 11.13
CA ASN A 62 -12.94 -6.38 11.24
C ASN A 62 -11.95 -6.01 10.12
N TRP A 63 -10.67 -6.30 10.32
CA TRP A 63 -9.61 -6.10 9.30
C TRP A 63 -9.79 -6.97 8.06
N GLU A 64 -10.42 -8.14 8.21
CA GLU A 64 -10.74 -9.03 7.09
C GLU A 64 -11.84 -8.43 6.22
N GLU A 65 -12.92 -7.93 6.83
CA GLU A 65 -13.99 -7.22 6.13
C GLU A 65 -13.44 -6.02 5.33
N LEU A 66 -12.46 -5.29 5.90
CA LEU A 66 -11.79 -4.19 5.20
C LEU A 66 -11.03 -4.64 3.95
N LYS A 67 -10.53 -5.89 3.93
CA LYS A 67 -9.85 -6.49 2.77
C LYS A 67 -10.80 -7.19 1.81
N THR A 68 -12.07 -7.34 2.17
CA THR A 68 -13.06 -7.98 1.33
C THR A 68 -13.49 -7.01 0.23
N VAL A 69 -13.31 -7.43 -1.02
CA VAL A 69 -13.78 -6.72 -2.20
C VAL A 69 -14.58 -7.72 -3.03
N ASP A 70 -15.83 -7.38 -3.35
CA ASP A 70 -16.76 -8.24 -4.12
C ASP A 70 -16.94 -9.67 -3.55
N GLY A 71 -16.89 -9.80 -2.21
CA GLY A 71 -17.05 -11.08 -1.51
C GLY A 71 -15.78 -11.92 -1.36
N GLU A 72 -14.64 -11.47 -1.90
CA GLU A 72 -13.35 -12.16 -1.79
C GLU A 72 -12.39 -11.41 -0.86
N VAL A 73 -11.79 -12.12 0.11
CA VAL A 73 -10.78 -11.55 1.02
C VAL A 73 -9.44 -11.48 0.31
N LYS A 74 -8.93 -10.27 0.06
CA LYS A 74 -7.61 -10.10 -0.55
C LYS A 74 -6.47 -10.31 0.45
N ALA A 75 -5.31 -10.75 -0.04
CA ALA A 75 -4.14 -11.05 0.78
C ALA A 75 -3.57 -9.81 1.52
N THR A 76 -3.60 -8.64 0.87
CA THR A 76 -3.09 -7.39 1.45
C THR A 76 -4.08 -6.24 1.26
N PHE A 77 -4.00 -5.22 2.12
CA PHE A 77 -4.83 -4.02 1.98
C PHE A 77 -4.55 -3.27 0.68
N ALA A 78 -3.29 -3.24 0.24
CA ALA A 78 -2.93 -2.69 -1.06
C ALA A 78 -3.61 -3.43 -2.23
N ALA A 79 -3.69 -4.77 -2.19
CA ALA A 79 -4.37 -5.56 -3.21
C ALA A 79 -5.89 -5.33 -3.20
N ALA A 80 -6.50 -5.18 -2.04
CA ALA A 80 -7.92 -4.77 -1.92
C ALA A 80 -8.16 -3.38 -2.52
N ALA A 81 -7.30 -2.40 -2.20
CA ALA A 81 -7.41 -1.06 -2.76
C ALA A 81 -7.18 -1.04 -4.29
N GLN A 82 -6.30 -1.89 -4.81
CA GLN A 82 -6.12 -2.08 -6.26
C GLN A 82 -7.35 -2.69 -6.93
N ALA A 83 -7.98 -3.69 -6.32
CA ALA A 83 -9.19 -4.32 -6.85
C ALA A 83 -10.35 -3.32 -6.95
N LEU A 84 -10.45 -2.39 -5.99
CA LEU A 84 -11.40 -1.28 -6.03
C LEU A 84 -10.99 -0.12 -6.97
N GLY A 85 -9.85 -0.22 -7.66
CA GLY A 85 -9.34 0.82 -8.55
C GLY A 85 -8.83 2.08 -7.83
N LEU A 86 -8.63 2.03 -6.51
CA LEU A 86 -8.17 3.16 -5.69
C LEU A 86 -6.66 3.36 -5.73
N LEU A 87 -5.93 2.31 -6.14
CA LEU A 87 -4.47 2.28 -6.12
C LEU A 87 -3.95 1.76 -7.46
N ALA A 88 -2.90 2.41 -7.98
CA ALA A 88 -2.28 2.02 -9.25
C ALA A 88 -1.73 0.59 -9.22
N SER A 89 -1.95 -0.13 -10.32
CA SER A 89 -1.37 -1.45 -10.58
C SER A 89 0.05 -1.34 -11.13
N ASP A 90 0.88 -2.34 -10.85
CA ASP A 90 2.25 -2.43 -11.38
C ASP A 90 2.29 -2.62 -12.90
N ALA A 91 1.14 -2.90 -13.52
CA ALA A 91 0.97 -2.97 -14.97
C ALA A 91 1.37 -1.65 -15.68
N ILE A 92 1.24 -0.51 -15.00
CA ILE A 92 1.68 0.79 -15.54
C ILE A 92 3.19 0.77 -15.78
N TRP A 93 3.96 0.23 -14.83
CA TRP A 93 5.43 0.19 -14.93
C TRP A 93 5.90 -0.71 -16.06
N GLU A 94 5.22 -1.83 -16.30
CA GLU A 94 5.51 -2.68 -17.44
C GLU A 94 5.27 -1.95 -18.77
N ARG A 95 4.13 -1.24 -18.90
CA ARG A 95 3.83 -0.44 -20.09
C ARG A 95 4.86 0.67 -20.30
N THR A 96 5.16 1.42 -19.24
CA THR A 96 6.18 2.49 -19.31
C THR A 96 7.56 1.94 -19.70
N MET A 97 7.94 0.77 -19.22
CA MET A 97 9.21 0.14 -19.61
C MET A 97 9.20 -0.35 -21.07
N LYS A 98 8.07 -0.85 -21.58
CA LYS A 98 7.91 -1.21 -23.00
C LYS A 98 8.05 0.02 -23.90
N ASP A 99 7.37 1.11 -23.54
CA ASP A 99 7.46 2.37 -24.29
C ASP A 99 8.89 2.92 -24.26
N ALA A 100 9.55 2.86 -23.09
CA ALA A 100 10.94 3.26 -22.95
C ALA A 100 11.91 2.39 -23.76
N ASP A 101 11.64 1.10 -23.96
CA ASP A 101 12.49 0.23 -24.76
C ASP A 101 12.47 0.61 -26.25
N ILE A 102 11.30 1.03 -26.74
CA ILE A 102 11.10 1.49 -28.12
C ILE A 102 11.79 2.85 -28.34
N GLU A 103 11.59 3.79 -27.41
CA GLU A 103 12.11 5.17 -27.53
C GLU A 103 13.62 5.28 -27.22
N MET A 104 14.13 4.50 -26.27
CA MET A 104 15.50 4.61 -25.80
C MET A 104 16.44 3.65 -26.53
N VAL A 105 17.10 4.16 -27.57
CA VAL A 105 18.12 3.41 -28.33
C VAL A 105 19.33 3.02 -27.47
N SER A 106 19.75 3.88 -26.53
CA SER A 106 20.93 3.66 -25.69
C SER A 106 20.64 2.84 -24.44
N SER A 107 21.31 1.68 -24.29
CA SER A 107 21.20 0.80 -23.12
C SER A 107 21.52 1.51 -21.80
N ARG A 108 22.46 2.47 -21.79
CA ARG A 108 22.81 3.22 -20.58
C ARG A 108 21.69 4.16 -20.12
N ARG A 109 20.94 4.74 -21.05
CA ARG A 109 19.77 5.58 -20.71
C ARG A 109 18.65 4.72 -20.14
N PHE A 110 18.41 3.57 -20.75
CA PHE A 110 17.42 2.60 -20.29
C PHE A 110 17.71 2.07 -18.88
N GLN A 111 18.97 1.69 -18.60
CA GLN A 111 19.42 1.30 -17.25
C GLN A 111 19.22 2.40 -16.20
N ARG A 112 19.57 3.65 -16.54
CA ARG A 112 19.37 4.80 -15.65
C ARG A 112 17.89 5.05 -15.40
N PHE A 113 17.05 4.96 -16.44
CA PHE A 113 15.61 5.10 -16.32
C PHE A 113 15.03 4.05 -15.38
N PHE A 114 15.43 2.78 -15.54
CA PHE A 114 15.01 1.70 -14.64
C PHE A 114 15.42 1.97 -13.19
N ALA A 115 16.64 2.45 -12.94
CA ALA A 115 17.10 2.81 -11.60
C ALA A 115 16.25 3.95 -10.99
N LEU A 116 15.92 4.97 -11.77
CA LEU A 116 15.03 6.07 -11.34
C LEU A 116 13.61 5.57 -11.04
N LEU A 117 13.09 4.67 -11.87
CA LEU A 117 11.78 4.06 -11.68
C LEU A 117 11.75 3.26 -10.37
N LEU A 118 12.78 2.47 -10.07
CA LEU A 118 12.87 1.75 -8.80
C LEU A 118 12.93 2.69 -7.59
N PHE A 119 13.72 3.77 -7.68
CA PHE A 119 13.90 4.71 -6.59
C PHE A 119 12.64 5.52 -6.29
N HIS A 120 12.01 6.10 -7.32
CA HIS A 120 10.88 6.99 -7.14
C HIS A 120 9.54 6.25 -7.02
N CYS A 121 9.34 5.21 -7.82
CA CYS A 121 8.03 4.57 -7.94
C CYS A 121 7.89 3.32 -7.06
N ARG A 122 9.00 2.69 -6.67
CA ARG A 122 9.05 1.48 -5.81
C ARG A 122 7.96 0.46 -6.19
N PRO A 123 8.04 -0.15 -7.39
CA PRO A 123 7.10 -1.18 -7.81
C PRO A 123 7.03 -2.32 -6.79
N VAL A 124 5.87 -2.92 -6.63
CA VAL A 124 5.66 -4.04 -5.69
C VAL A 124 6.39 -5.29 -6.19
N GLN A 125 6.34 -5.55 -7.50
CA GLN A 125 6.98 -6.68 -8.18
C GLN A 125 8.23 -6.23 -8.97
N ALA A 126 9.18 -5.61 -8.27
CA ALA A 126 10.41 -5.09 -8.88
C ALA A 126 11.28 -6.20 -9.51
N ASP A 127 11.27 -7.37 -8.91
CA ASP A 127 11.99 -8.57 -9.35
C ASP A 127 11.40 -9.14 -10.64
N GLU A 128 10.07 -9.27 -10.73
CA GLU A 128 9.41 -9.73 -11.96
C GLU A 128 9.66 -8.74 -13.11
N LEU A 129 9.58 -7.44 -12.82
CA LEU A 129 9.86 -6.40 -13.80
C LEU A 129 11.33 -6.46 -14.28
N LEU A 130 12.28 -6.63 -13.34
CA LEU A 130 13.70 -6.80 -13.68
C LEU A 130 13.91 -8.00 -14.60
N MET A 131 13.30 -9.14 -14.28
CA MET A 131 13.47 -10.37 -15.06
C MET A 131 12.95 -10.22 -16.49
N LYS A 132 11.84 -9.52 -16.69
CA LYS A 132 11.28 -9.26 -18.02
C LYS A 132 12.21 -8.42 -18.90
N PHE A 133 12.89 -7.44 -18.34
CA PHE A 133 13.75 -6.51 -19.08
C PHE A 133 15.25 -6.78 -18.94
N LEU A 134 15.63 -7.92 -18.36
CA LEU A 134 17.03 -8.23 -18.01
C LEU A 134 17.93 -8.24 -19.25
N ASP A 135 17.46 -8.76 -20.37
CA ASP A 135 18.23 -8.82 -21.61
C ASP A 135 18.54 -7.43 -22.17
N ARG A 136 17.60 -6.50 -22.04
CA ARG A 136 17.82 -5.11 -22.46
C ARG A 136 18.72 -4.35 -21.49
N LEU A 137 18.55 -4.59 -20.19
CA LEU A 137 19.34 -3.99 -19.12
C LEU A 137 20.78 -4.50 -19.12
N SER A 138 21.03 -5.74 -19.51
CA SER A 138 22.36 -6.35 -19.55
C SER A 138 22.48 -7.28 -20.77
N PRO A 139 22.79 -6.72 -21.95
CA PRO A 139 22.90 -7.51 -23.17
C PRO A 139 24.05 -8.54 -23.08
N PRO A 140 23.94 -9.68 -23.80
CA PRO A 140 24.99 -10.70 -23.82
C PRO A 140 26.33 -10.10 -24.23
N ARG A 141 27.36 -10.38 -23.44
CA ARG A 141 28.73 -10.24 -23.92
C ARG A 141 29.05 -11.43 -24.82
N ILE A 142 29.84 -11.19 -25.86
CA ILE A 142 30.26 -12.21 -26.83
C ILE A 142 30.77 -13.45 -26.06
N GLY A 143 30.20 -14.62 -26.35
CA GLY A 143 30.57 -15.90 -25.73
C GLY A 143 29.83 -16.26 -24.43
N ARG A 144 28.76 -15.56 -24.02
CA ARG A 144 27.98 -15.93 -22.82
C ARG A 144 26.49 -16.12 -23.06
N THR A 145 25.95 -17.18 -22.44
CA THR A 145 24.53 -17.56 -22.45
C THR A 145 23.71 -16.73 -21.45
N VAL A 146 22.38 -16.65 -21.65
CA VAL A 146 21.44 -15.90 -20.78
C VAL A 146 21.40 -16.47 -19.36
N ALA A 147 21.47 -17.80 -19.23
CA ALA A 147 21.42 -18.49 -17.93
C ALA A 147 22.60 -18.12 -17.00
N ASP A 148 23.79 -17.92 -17.57
CA ASP A 148 25.01 -17.57 -16.81
C ASP A 148 24.97 -16.16 -16.23
N ARG A 149 24.13 -15.27 -16.77
CA ARG A 149 24.04 -13.88 -16.28
C ARG A 149 23.36 -13.79 -14.92
N ARG A 150 22.40 -14.68 -14.65
CA ARG A 150 21.65 -14.66 -13.40
C ARG A 150 22.56 -15.06 -12.24
N SER A 151 23.32 -16.14 -12.41
CA SER A 151 24.34 -16.55 -11.45
C SER A 151 25.45 -15.49 -11.30
N ASP A 152 25.82 -14.78 -12.37
CA ASP A 152 26.82 -13.70 -12.32
C ASP A 152 26.32 -12.42 -11.64
N ALA A 153 25.11 -11.96 -11.93
CA ALA A 153 24.53 -10.76 -11.35
C ALA A 153 24.37 -10.88 -9.82
N PHE A 154 24.13 -12.10 -9.34
CA PHE A 154 23.95 -12.40 -7.92
C PHE A 154 25.17 -13.10 -7.28
N ARG A 155 26.27 -13.31 -8.01
CA ARG A 155 27.46 -14.06 -7.57
C ARG A 155 28.10 -13.50 -6.29
N GLY A 156 28.00 -12.19 -6.09
CA GLY A 156 28.56 -11.47 -4.94
C GLY A 156 27.56 -11.19 -3.81
N LEU A 157 26.30 -11.58 -3.95
CA LEU A 157 25.31 -11.42 -2.90
C LEU A 157 25.30 -12.69 -2.04
N PRO A 158 25.32 -12.57 -0.70
CA PRO A 158 25.16 -13.74 0.14
C PRO A 158 23.83 -14.39 -0.21
N SER A 159 23.87 -15.68 -0.54
CA SER A 159 22.68 -16.47 -0.88
C SER A 159 21.59 -16.16 0.13
N THR A 160 20.41 -15.74 -0.33
CA THR A 160 19.26 -15.45 0.53
C THR A 160 18.69 -16.74 1.12
N SER A 161 19.48 -17.43 1.92
CA SER A 161 19.03 -18.29 2.98
C SER A 161 19.20 -17.47 4.27
N ARG A 162 18.08 -17.26 4.97
CA ARG A 162 18.04 -16.79 6.36
C ARG A 162 18.19 -15.29 6.62
N VAL A 163 17.10 -14.56 6.40
CA VAL A 163 16.63 -13.57 7.39
C VAL A 163 15.24 -14.00 7.87
N GLN A 164 15.16 -15.18 8.49
CA GLN A 164 14.14 -15.43 9.50
C GLN A 164 14.59 -14.64 10.73
N ARG A 165 14.02 -13.45 10.93
CA ARG A 165 14.11 -12.78 12.23
C ARG A 165 13.34 -13.66 13.22
N GLN A 166 14.03 -14.49 13.99
CA GLN A 166 13.46 -15.04 15.21
C GLN A 166 13.17 -13.86 16.17
N PRO A 167 12.03 -13.83 16.87
CA PRO A 167 11.80 -12.85 17.91
C PRO A 167 12.85 -13.02 19.03
N PRO A 168 13.30 -11.93 19.67
CA PRO A 168 14.36 -12.00 20.67
C PRO A 168 13.93 -12.92 21.83
N GLY A 169 14.78 -13.92 22.08
CA GLY A 169 14.56 -14.93 23.11
C GLY A 169 14.37 -14.33 24.49
N VAL A 170 13.38 -14.86 25.21
CA VAL A 170 13.18 -14.69 26.65
C VAL A 170 14.48 -15.07 27.36
N ARG A 171 15.02 -14.15 28.17
CA ARG A 171 16.23 -14.41 28.97
C ARG A 171 15.94 -15.54 29.97
N PRO A 172 16.86 -16.50 30.17
CA PRO A 172 16.67 -17.52 31.20
C PRO A 172 16.81 -16.86 32.58
N ASN A 173 15.82 -17.11 33.44
CA ASN A 173 15.89 -16.77 34.86
C ASN A 173 17.04 -17.57 35.50
N LEU A 174 18.01 -16.87 36.09
CA LEU A 174 18.86 -17.48 37.11
C LEU A 174 18.04 -17.60 38.39
N ALA A 175 18.19 -18.75 39.04
CA ALA A 175 17.65 -19.08 40.36
C ALA A 175 18.09 -18.09 41.45
#